data_AF-A0AAW0XWW2-F1
#
_entry.id   AF-A0AAW0XWW2-F1
#
_cell.length_a   1.000
_cell.length_b   1.000
_cell.length_c   1.000
_cell.angle_alpha   90.00
_cell.angle_beta   90.00
_cell.angle_gamma   90.00
#
_symmetry.space_group_name_H-M   'P 1'
#
loop_
_entity.id
_entity.type
_entity.pdbx_description
1 polymer ?
#
loop_
_entity_poly.entity_id
_entity_poly.type
_entity_poly.pdbx_seq_one_letter_code
_entity_poly.pdbx_strand_id
1 'polypeptide(L)'
;MESPLVNDYKKPFIIRRLFETFLGGLRLFGSEGAPLYVYLLQMLIFSMIPIFTTLFVLLEHNEMISLHQAVIISGVLDGVYSLVLQLLAYFLRTQKSKSGEIEQVNLATDEEVIEFDSPFGPKTWEFLIKEKKMKGAIVVHSIIAGLVGAGVVYYVR
;
A
#
# COMPACT_ATOMS: atom_id res chain seq x y z
N MET A 1 -16.94 -40.62 -2.45
CA MET A 1 -17.35 -39.23 -2.71
C MET A 1 -16.10 -38.39 -2.63
N GLU A 2 -15.62 -37.89 -3.77
CA GLU A 2 -14.48 -36.97 -3.78
C GLU A 2 -14.99 -35.62 -3.26
N SER A 3 -14.56 -35.24 -2.07
CA SER A 3 -14.78 -33.89 -1.59
C SER A 3 -13.82 -32.98 -2.36
N PRO A 4 -14.30 -31.99 -3.13
CA PRO A 4 -13.41 -31.09 -3.85
C PRO A 4 -12.51 -30.36 -2.85
N LEU A 5 -11.20 -30.31 -3.13
CA LEU A 5 -10.19 -29.62 -2.32
C LEU A 5 -10.55 -28.15 -2.04
N VAL A 6 -11.28 -27.51 -2.95
CA VAL A 6 -11.80 -26.14 -2.82
C VAL A 6 -13.29 -26.16 -3.12
N ASN A 7 -14.09 -25.76 -2.14
CA ASN A 7 -15.53 -25.59 -2.32
C ASN A 7 -15.81 -24.35 -3.19
N ASP A 8 -16.85 -24.38 -4.00
CA ASP A 8 -17.18 -23.30 -4.95
C ASP A 8 -17.35 -21.94 -4.28
N TYR A 9 -17.88 -21.91 -3.06
CA TYR A 9 -18.02 -20.68 -2.28
C TYR A 9 -16.68 -20.05 -1.87
N LYS A 10 -15.58 -20.82 -1.82
CA LYS A 10 -14.23 -20.33 -1.45
C LYS A 10 -13.42 -19.83 -2.64
N LYS A 11 -13.82 -20.14 -3.87
CA LYS A 11 -13.10 -19.72 -5.08
C LYS A 11 -12.93 -18.18 -5.18
N PRO A 12 -13.97 -17.36 -4.93
CA PRO A 12 -13.83 -15.90 -5.00
C PRO A 12 -12.82 -15.37 -3.98
N PHE A 13 -12.85 -15.90 -2.76
CA PHE A 13 -11.89 -15.55 -1.71
C PHE A 13 -10.45 -15.83 -2.15
N ILE A 14 -10.17 -17.03 -2.66
CA ILE A 14 -8.83 -17.43 -3.09
C ILE A 14 -8.33 -16.53 -4.23
N ILE A 15 -9.19 -16.25 -5.22
CA ILE A 15 -8.85 -15.39 -6.35
C ILE A 15 -8.47 -13.99 -5.86
N ARG A 16 -9.27 -13.39 -4.97
CA ARG A 16 -8.98 -12.07 -4.40
C ARG A 16 -7.65 -12.05 -3.67
N ARG A 17 -7.39 -13.02 -2.79
CA ARG A 17 -6.12 -13.11 -2.04
C ARG A 17 -4.91 -13.34 -2.95
N LEU A 18 -5.07 -14.07 -4.05
CA LEU A 18 -4.03 -14.24 -5.06
C LEU A 18 -3.70 -12.92 -5.76
N PHE A 19 -4.73 -12.18 -6.21
CA PHE A 19 -4.53 -10.85 -6.81
C PHE A 19 -3.91 -9.86 -5.84
N GLU A 20 -4.38 -9.82 -4.59
CA GLU A 20 -3.78 -8.98 -3.54
C GLU A 20 -2.29 -9.32 -3.35
N THR A 21 -1.94 -10.60 -3.30
CA THR A 21 -0.54 -11.04 -3.15
C THR A 21 0.30 -10.63 -4.36
N PHE A 22 -0.22 -10.81 -5.57
CA PHE A 22 0.48 -10.46 -6.81
C PHE A 22 0.72 -8.95 -6.93
N LEU A 23 -0.25 -8.13 -6.50
CA LEU A 23 -0.15 -6.67 -6.53
C LEU A 23 0.61 -6.09 -5.32
N GLY A 24 1.35 -6.91 -4.58
CA GLY A 24 2.15 -6.45 -3.44
C GLY A 24 1.31 -5.99 -2.24
N GLY A 25 0.09 -6.52 -2.11
CA GLY A 25 -0.85 -6.22 -1.02
C GLY A 25 -1.96 -5.22 -1.37
N LEU A 26 -2.08 -4.81 -2.64
CA LEU A 26 -3.11 -3.88 -3.09
C LEU A 26 -4.51 -4.56 -3.10
N ARG A 27 -5.38 -4.14 -2.18
CA ARG A 27 -6.76 -4.64 -2.03
C ARG A 27 -7.72 -3.94 -2.99
N LEU A 28 -7.65 -4.26 -4.29
CA LEU A 28 -8.55 -3.66 -5.30
C LEU A 28 -9.92 -4.35 -5.38
N PHE A 29 -9.99 -5.61 -4.97
CA PHE A 29 -11.21 -6.41 -4.94
C PHE A 29 -11.65 -6.58 -3.48
N GLY A 30 -11.86 -5.45 -2.81
CA GLY A 30 -11.98 -5.38 -1.35
C GLY A 30 -13.34 -5.83 -0.80
N SER A 31 -13.31 -6.12 0.49
CA SER A 31 -14.38 -6.64 1.35
C SER A 31 -15.75 -6.05 1.07
N GLU A 32 -16.78 -6.90 1.16
CA GLU A 32 -18.19 -6.49 1.17
C GLU A 32 -18.38 -5.21 2.02
N GLY A 33 -18.77 -4.10 1.36
CA GLY A 33 -19.10 -2.84 2.05
C GLY A 33 -18.03 -1.74 2.12
N ALA A 34 -16.82 -1.89 1.55
CA ALA A 34 -15.83 -0.81 1.57
C ALA A 34 -16.24 0.39 0.65
N PRO A 35 -16.22 1.64 1.15
CA PRO A 35 -16.56 2.82 0.35
C PRO A 35 -15.60 3.08 -0.82
N LEU A 36 -16.12 3.62 -1.92
CA LEU A 36 -15.34 3.94 -3.13
C LEU A 36 -14.09 4.80 -2.86
N TYR A 37 -14.18 5.75 -1.93
CA TYR A 37 -13.07 6.65 -1.61
C TYR A 37 -11.82 5.91 -1.08
N VAL A 38 -11.99 4.77 -0.42
CA VAL A 38 -10.88 3.98 0.13
C VAL A 38 -10.03 3.43 -1.01
N TYR A 39 -10.67 2.89 -2.05
CA TYR A 39 -9.99 2.36 -3.24
C TYR A 39 -9.28 3.47 -4.02
N LEU A 40 -9.92 4.64 -4.17
CA LEU A 40 -9.30 5.79 -4.82
C LEU A 40 -8.06 6.27 -4.07
N LEU A 41 -8.15 6.34 -2.73
CA LEU A 41 -7.02 6.72 -1.89
C LEU A 41 -5.88 5.69 -1.97
N GLN A 42 -6.21 4.39 -2.01
CA GLN A 42 -5.23 3.32 -2.16
C GLN A 42 -4.49 3.41 -3.50
N MET A 43 -5.22 3.60 -4.59
CA MET A 43 -4.63 3.78 -5.92
C MET A 43 -3.75 5.03 -5.97
N LEU A 44 -4.22 6.14 -5.40
CA LEU A 44 -3.45 7.38 -5.32
C LEU A 44 -2.12 7.16 -4.59
N ILE A 45 -2.16 6.62 -3.37
CA ILE A 45 -0.96 6.37 -2.55
C ILE A 45 0.03 5.45 -3.28
N PHE A 46 -0.47 4.36 -3.88
CA PHE A 46 0.40 3.41 -4.56
C PHE A 46 1.04 3.98 -5.84
N SER A 47 0.32 4.86 -6.54
CA SER A 47 0.79 5.47 -7.80
C SER A 47 1.86 6.56 -7.64
N MET A 48 2.04 7.13 -6.45
CA MET A 48 2.93 8.30 -6.28
C MET A 48 4.40 7.98 -6.57
N ILE A 49 4.92 6.85 -6.08
CA ILE A 49 6.31 6.44 -6.31
C ILE A 49 6.61 6.34 -7.83
N PRO A 50 5.90 5.50 -8.62
CA PRO A 50 6.19 5.41 -10.04
C PRO A 50 5.98 6.73 -10.79
N ILE A 51 5.04 7.59 -10.37
CA ILE A 51 4.87 8.94 -10.94
C ILE A 51 6.12 9.79 -10.70
N PHE A 52 6.63 9.83 -9.47
CA PHE A 52 7.85 10.58 -9.13
C PHE A 52 9.07 10.06 -9.87
N THR A 53 9.29 8.75 -9.86
CA THR A 53 10.39 8.14 -10.59
C THR A 53 10.32 8.48 -12.09
N THR A 54 9.13 8.38 -12.70
CA THR A 54 8.93 8.71 -14.12
C THR A 54 9.19 10.20 -14.39
N LEU A 55 8.76 11.09 -13.50
CA LEU A 55 9.02 12.52 -13.63
C LEU A 55 10.53 12.81 -13.68
N PHE A 56 11.33 12.23 -12.79
CA PHE A 56 12.78 12.45 -12.81
C PHE A 56 13.46 11.83 -14.03
N VAL A 57 12.97 10.69 -14.51
CA VAL A 57 13.39 10.11 -15.79
C VAL A 57 13.15 11.09 -16.94
N LEU A 58 11.98 11.73 -16.98
CA LEU A 58 11.63 12.71 -18.02
C LEU A 58 12.45 14.00 -17.90
N LEU A 59 12.66 14.52 -16.69
CA LEU A 59 13.47 15.74 -16.47
C LEU A 59 14.90 15.55 -16.95
N GLU A 60 15.49 14.38 -16.68
CA GLU A 60 16.83 14.03 -17.16
C GLU A 60 16.84 13.85 -18.69
N HIS A 61 15.77 13.29 -19.29
CA HIS A 61 15.64 13.16 -20.74
C HIS A 61 15.66 14.47 -21.50
N ASN A 62 15.06 15.49 -20.89
CA ASN A 62 15.00 16.82 -21.47
C ASN A 62 16.22 17.67 -21.08
N GLU A 63 17.29 17.04 -20.57
CA GLU A 63 18.54 17.68 -20.15
C GLU A 63 18.35 18.80 -19.11
N MET A 64 17.22 18.77 -18.36
CA MET A 64 16.91 19.78 -17.34
C MET A 64 17.72 19.56 -16.06
N ILE A 65 18.10 18.32 -15.79
CA ILE A 65 18.91 17.89 -14.66
C ILE A 65 19.89 16.81 -15.13
N SER A 66 20.99 16.61 -14.42
CA SER A 66 21.92 15.52 -14.73
C SER A 66 21.42 14.17 -14.20
N LEU A 67 21.88 13.06 -14.79
CA LEU A 67 21.62 11.71 -14.29
C LEU A 67 21.89 11.56 -12.79
N HIS A 68 23.00 12.11 -12.32
CA HIS A 68 23.35 12.04 -10.90
C HIS A 68 22.33 12.76 -10.02
N GLN A 69 21.84 13.92 -10.45
CA GLN A 69 20.79 14.66 -9.75
C GLN A 69 19.46 13.89 -9.78
N ALA A 70 19.06 13.35 -10.94
CA ALA A 70 17.81 12.60 -11.09
C ALA A 70 17.77 11.36 -10.16
N VAL A 71 18.86 10.60 -10.12
CA VAL A 71 19.00 9.39 -9.29
C VAL A 71 18.92 9.74 -7.80
N ILE A 72 19.68 10.73 -7.34
CA ILE A 72 19.70 11.13 -5.92
C ILE A 72 18.33 11.68 -5.50
N ILE A 73 17.78 12.62 -6.27
CA ILE A 73 16.55 13.30 -5.89
C ILE A 73 15.37 12.33 -5.90
N SER A 74 15.24 11.47 -6.92
CA SER A 74 14.19 10.44 -6.96
C SER A 74 14.29 9.49 -5.78
N GLY A 75 15.49 8.95 -5.50
CA GLY A 75 15.67 8.02 -4.39
C GLY A 75 15.38 8.65 -3.02
N VAL A 76 15.83 9.89 -2.80
CA VAL A 76 15.51 10.61 -1.56
C VAL A 76 14.01 10.87 -1.45
N LEU A 77 13.36 11.30 -2.53
CA LEU A 77 11.93 11.59 -2.53
C LEU A 77 11.10 10.33 -2.25
N ASP A 78 11.40 9.22 -2.92
CA ASP A 78 10.70 7.94 -2.73
C ASP A 78 10.90 7.39 -1.31
N GLY A 79 12.11 7.54 -0.76
CA GLY A 79 12.41 7.16 0.61
C GLY A 79 11.68 8.01 1.64
N VAL A 80 11.67 9.35 1.48
CA VAL A 80 10.94 10.27 2.35
C VAL A 80 9.44 10.04 2.26
N TYR A 81 8.91 9.85 1.05
CA TYR A 81 7.49 9.55 0.82
C TYR A 81 7.06 8.28 1.55
N SER A 82 7.81 7.19 1.37
CA SER A 82 7.58 5.92 2.07
C SER A 82 7.63 6.10 3.60
N LEU A 83 8.58 6.88 4.11
CA LEU A 83 8.72 7.12 5.54
C LEU A 83 7.52 7.90 6.10
N VAL A 84 7.11 8.98 5.42
CA VAL A 84 5.96 9.81 5.82
C VAL A 84 4.68 8.98 5.84
N LEU A 85 4.43 8.17 4.81
CA LEU A 85 3.25 7.30 4.77
C LEU A 85 3.20 6.32 5.94
N GLN A 86 4.33 5.67 6.23
CA GLN A 86 4.40 4.69 7.32
C GLN A 86 4.27 5.34 8.69
N LEU A 87 4.85 6.53 8.88
CA LEU A 87 4.66 7.31 10.10
C LEU A 87 3.22 7.76 10.26
N LEU A 88 2.58 8.25 9.20
CA LEU A 88 1.18 8.66 9.20
C LEU A 88 0.26 7.49 9.55
N ALA A 89 0.48 6.33 8.94
CA ALA A 89 -0.23 5.10 9.27
C ALA A 89 -0.04 4.70 10.75
N TYR A 90 1.18 4.82 11.27
CA TYR A 90 1.47 4.55 12.68
C TYR A 90 0.73 5.52 13.61
N PHE A 91 0.80 6.83 13.36
CA PHE A 91 0.14 7.84 14.20
C PHE A 91 -1.38 7.70 14.20
N LEU A 92 -2.00 7.54 13.03
CA LEU A 92 -3.45 7.41 12.93
C LEU A 92 -3.95 6.14 13.63
N ARG A 93 -3.17 5.06 13.66
CA ARG A 93 -3.52 3.85 14.42
C ARG A 93 -3.32 3.97 15.90
N THR A 94 -2.32 4.71 16.37
CA THR A 94 -2.18 4.95 17.82
C THR A 94 -3.40 5.67 18.40
N GLN A 95 -4.18 6.38 17.57
CA GLN A 95 -5.48 6.93 17.96
C GLN A 95 -6.59 5.86 18.09
N LYS A 96 -6.48 4.71 17.41
CA LYS A 96 -7.42 3.56 17.48
C LYS A 96 -7.47 2.90 18.86
N SER A 97 -6.39 2.97 19.65
CA SER A 97 -6.29 2.31 20.97
C SER A 97 -7.35 2.74 21.99
N LYS A 98 -8.20 3.72 21.69
CA LYS A 98 -9.30 4.17 22.55
C LYS A 98 -10.69 3.60 22.21
N SER A 99 -10.88 2.96 21.06
CA SER A 99 -12.17 2.38 20.67
C SER A 99 -12.04 0.88 20.44
N GLY A 100 -12.47 0.09 21.43
CA GLY A 100 -12.51 -1.37 21.37
C GLY A 100 -13.72 -1.85 20.57
N GLU A 101 -13.69 -1.70 19.25
CA GLU A 101 -14.70 -2.29 18.36
C GLU A 101 -14.20 -3.59 17.73
N ILE A 102 -15.02 -4.62 17.87
CA ILE A 102 -14.79 -5.99 17.43
C ILE A 102 -14.89 -6.03 15.90
N GLU A 103 -13.84 -6.47 15.21
CA GLU A 103 -13.88 -6.80 13.78
C GLU A 103 -14.93 -7.90 13.57
N GLN A 104 -16.02 -7.58 12.86
CA GLN A 104 -17.03 -8.56 12.52
C GLN A 104 -16.55 -9.37 11.32
N VAL A 105 -16.25 -10.65 11.56
CA VAL A 105 -16.02 -11.62 10.49
C VAL A 105 -17.37 -12.14 10.05
N ASN A 106 -17.73 -11.96 8.78
CA ASN A 106 -18.91 -12.59 8.22
C ASN A 106 -18.64 -14.10 8.09
N LEU A 107 -19.16 -14.90 9.03
CA LEU A 107 -18.98 -16.36 9.10
C LEU A 107 -19.45 -17.11 7.84
N ALA A 108 -20.29 -16.49 7.00
CA ALA A 108 -20.78 -17.09 5.77
C ALA A 108 -19.78 -16.94 4.60
N THR A 109 -19.00 -15.86 4.58
CA THR A 109 -18.07 -15.52 3.49
C THR A 109 -16.61 -15.53 3.93
N ASP A 110 -16.32 -15.74 5.22
CA ASP A 110 -15.00 -15.55 5.84
C ASP A 110 -14.40 -14.16 5.50
N GLU A 111 -15.27 -13.17 5.24
CA GLU A 111 -14.87 -11.81 4.86
C GLU A 111 -14.82 -10.90 6.10
N GLU A 112 -13.75 -10.11 6.20
CA GLU A 112 -13.62 -9.02 7.18
C GLU A 112 -14.55 -7.88 6.76
N VAL A 113 -15.63 -7.65 7.51
CA VAL A 113 -16.48 -6.48 7.30
C VAL A 113 -15.84 -5.32 8.07
N ILE A 114 -15.20 -4.42 7.35
CA ILE A 114 -14.57 -3.24 7.94
C ILE A 114 -15.55 -2.08 7.84
N GLU A 115 -15.97 -1.56 8.98
CA GLU A 115 -16.74 -0.32 9.03
C GLU A 115 -15.78 0.87 8.89
N PHE A 116 -15.94 1.65 7.83
CA PHE A 116 -15.06 2.80 7.54
C PHE A 116 -15.69 4.11 8.00
N ASP A 117 -15.04 4.82 8.93
CA ASP A 117 -15.57 6.07 9.48
C ASP A 117 -15.27 7.29 8.61
N SER A 118 -14.01 7.46 8.18
CA SER A 118 -13.55 8.65 7.45
C SER A 118 -12.23 8.40 6.68
N PRO A 119 -11.86 9.27 5.70
CA PRO A 119 -10.60 9.13 4.95
C PRO A 119 -9.33 9.16 5.80
N PHE A 120 -9.35 9.85 6.94
CA PHE A 120 -8.24 9.91 7.92
C PHE A 120 -8.51 9.02 9.13
N GLY A 121 -9.53 8.17 9.08
CA GLY A 121 -9.89 7.26 10.14
C GLY A 121 -8.82 6.19 10.35
N PRO A 122 -8.62 5.72 11.60
CA PRO A 122 -7.64 4.68 11.88
C PRO A 122 -7.89 3.38 11.10
N LYS A 123 -9.15 2.96 10.95
CA LYS A 123 -9.56 1.77 10.18
C LYS A 123 -9.23 1.91 8.70
N THR A 124 -9.45 3.09 8.12
CA THR A 124 -9.06 3.39 6.73
C THR A 124 -7.56 3.27 6.53
N TRP A 125 -6.75 3.81 7.44
CA TRP A 125 -5.28 3.74 7.33
C TRP A 125 -4.68 2.38 7.69
N GLU A 126 -5.41 1.54 8.40
CA GLU A 126 -5.11 0.13 8.60
C GLU A 126 -5.43 -0.73 7.37
N PHE A 127 -6.49 -0.38 6.64
CA PHE A 127 -6.79 -0.99 5.34
C PHE A 127 -5.74 -0.61 4.29
N LEU A 128 -5.39 0.68 4.19
CA LEU A 128 -4.52 1.22 3.13
C LEU A 128 -3.06 0.75 3.25
N ILE A 129 -2.53 0.68 4.46
CA ILE A 129 -1.13 0.33 4.73
C ILE A 129 -1.17 -0.81 5.75
N LYS A 130 -0.36 -1.86 5.64
CA LYS A 130 -0.33 -2.90 6.69
C LYS A 130 0.64 -2.53 7.81
N GLU A 131 0.35 -2.96 9.05
CA GLU A 131 1.25 -2.70 10.19
C GLU A 131 2.58 -3.41 10.01
N LYS A 132 3.67 -2.69 10.31
CA LYS A 132 4.99 -3.29 10.50
C LYS A 132 5.22 -3.49 12.00
N LYS A 133 5.28 -4.75 12.43
CA LYS A 133 5.48 -5.15 13.84
C LYS A 133 6.74 -4.53 14.47
N MET A 134 7.77 -4.30 13.66
CA MET A 134 9.04 -3.72 14.11
C MET A 134 9.17 -2.28 13.62
N LYS A 135 9.36 -1.33 14.55
CA LYS A 135 9.62 0.08 14.21
C LYS A 135 10.83 0.26 13.30
N GLY A 136 11.89 -0.54 13.50
CA GLY A 136 13.06 -0.56 12.61
C GLY A 136 12.72 -0.97 11.17
N ALA A 137 11.70 -1.81 10.97
CA ALA A 137 11.26 -2.19 9.63
C ALA A 137 10.65 -0.99 8.86
N ILE A 138 10.19 0.05 9.55
CA ILE A 138 9.72 1.27 8.89
C ILE A 138 10.87 2.00 8.20
N VAL A 139 11.97 2.18 8.94
CA VAL A 139 13.18 2.83 8.44
C VAL A 139 13.79 2.01 7.32
N VAL A 140 13.98 0.70 7.53
CA VAL A 140 14.56 -0.20 6.53
C VAL A 140 13.72 -0.21 5.24
N HIS A 141 12.40 -0.30 5.35
CA HIS A 141 11.53 -0.29 4.15
C HIS A 141 11.62 1.02 3.38
N SER A 142 11.75 2.15 4.10
CA SER A 142 11.90 3.47 3.47
C SER A 142 13.25 3.64 2.78
N ILE A 143 14.33 3.12 3.37
CA ILE A 143 15.64 3.07 2.71
C ILE A 143 15.57 2.22 1.45
N ILE A 144 14.96 1.02 1.53
CA ILE A 144 14.80 0.14 0.37
C ILE A 144 13.97 0.83 -0.72
N ALA A 145 12.86 1.49 -0.37
CA ALA A 145 12.04 2.23 -1.32
C ALA A 145 12.87 3.29 -2.07
N GLY A 146 13.68 4.06 -1.35
CA GLY A 146 14.56 5.06 -1.96
C GLY A 146 15.65 4.46 -2.84
N LEU A 147 16.29 3.35 -2.42
CA LEU A 147 17.28 2.65 -3.22
C LEU A 147 16.68 2.06 -4.50
N VAL A 148 15.47 1.52 -4.43
CA VAL A 148 14.74 1.00 -5.59
C VAL A 148 14.39 2.16 -6.54
N GLY A 149 13.86 3.27 -6.03
CA GLY A 149 13.56 4.45 -6.84
C GLY A 149 14.80 4.99 -7.58
N ALA A 150 15.90 5.18 -6.85
CA ALA A 150 17.19 5.57 -7.43
C ALA A 150 17.69 4.57 -8.49
N GLY A 151 17.60 3.26 -8.18
CA GLY A 151 18.03 2.19 -9.08
C GLY A 151 17.19 2.13 -10.36
N VAL A 152 15.88 2.37 -10.28
CA VAL A 152 15.00 2.42 -11.45
C VAL A 152 15.37 3.58 -12.35
N VAL A 153 15.58 4.79 -11.81
CA VAL A 153 16.05 5.92 -12.62
C VAL A 153 17.39 5.57 -13.27
N TYR A 154 18.36 5.05 -12.51
CA TYR A 154 19.66 4.69 -13.05
C TYR A 154 19.60 3.62 -14.15
N TYR A 155 18.68 2.66 -14.05
CA TYR A 155 18.57 1.55 -15.00
C TYR A 155 17.83 1.94 -16.29
N VAL A 156 16.83 2.80 -16.18
CA VAL A 156 15.97 3.20 -17.31
C VAL A 156 16.59 4.32 -18.15
N ARG A 157 17.54 5.07 -17.59
CA ARG A 157 18.25 6.18 -18.26
C ARG A 157 19.57 5.71 -18.85
#